data_AF-A0A1J3G5X8-F1
#
_entry.id   AF-A0A1J3G5X8-F1
#
_cell.length_a   1.000
_cell.length_b   1.000
_cell.length_c   1.000
_cell.angle_alpha   90.00
_cell.angle_beta   90.00
_cell.angle_gamma   90.00
#
_symmetry.space_group_name_H-M   'P 1'
#
loop_
_entity.id
_entity.type
_entity.pdbx_description
1 polymer ?
#
loop_
_entity_poly.entity_id
_entity_poly.type
_entity_poly.pdbx_seq_one_letter_code
_entity_poly.pdbx_strand_id
1 'polypeptide(L)'
;GMFYKCMQCDFFLHKVCANLPRKRRHVLHNHKLNLQVDYCKRDSLFQCFACKQFSTGFRYECLTYIYRGEIKCGQIILDSRCGSISEPFHHVLHPHPLYFTLEEFKTCVACDVKSP
;
A
#
# COMPACT_ATOMS: atom_id res chain seq x y z
N GLY A 1 -19.63 -1.20 -4.88
CA GLY A 1 -18.98 -0.27 -3.93
C GLY A 1 -19.64 1.09 -4.01
N MET A 2 -19.47 1.96 -3.01
CA MET A 2 -19.97 3.34 -3.07
C MET A 2 -18.94 4.27 -3.72
N PHE A 3 -19.39 5.25 -4.50
CA PHE A 3 -18.54 6.19 -5.24
C PHE A 3 -18.97 7.65 -5.05
N TYR A 4 -18.03 8.58 -5.19
CA TYR A 4 -18.26 9.99 -5.48
C TYR A 4 -18.05 10.23 -6.97
N LYS A 5 -18.96 10.98 -7.61
CA LYS A 5 -18.84 11.43 -9.00
C LYS A 5 -18.54 12.93 -9.00
N CYS A 6 -17.55 13.36 -9.77
CA CYS A 6 -17.34 14.79 -10.01
C CYS A 6 -18.50 15.35 -10.86
N MET A 7 -19.02 16.52 -10.50
CA MET A 7 -20.10 17.15 -11.28
C MET A 7 -19.59 17.88 -12.53
N GLN A 8 -18.29 18.18 -12.57
CA GLN A 8 -17.67 18.97 -13.64
C GLN A 8 -16.94 18.11 -14.69
N CYS A 9 -16.64 16.85 -14.38
CA CYS A 9 -15.97 15.91 -15.30
C CYS A 9 -16.34 14.46 -14.98
N ASP A 10 -16.01 13.51 -15.87
CA ASP A 10 -16.32 12.08 -15.69
C ASP A 10 -15.36 11.34 -14.74
N PHE A 11 -14.91 12.02 -13.70
CA PHE A 11 -14.07 11.43 -12.66
C PHE A 11 -14.92 10.74 -11.58
N PHE A 12 -14.57 9.50 -11.27
CA PHE A 12 -15.19 8.70 -10.22
C PHE A 12 -14.16 8.29 -9.17
N LEU A 13 -14.55 8.39 -7.89
CA LEU A 13 -13.69 8.01 -6.78
C LEU A 13 -14.44 7.10 -5.81
N HIS A 14 -13.91 5.89 -5.55
CA HIS A 14 -14.45 5.03 -4.52
C HIS A 14 -14.49 5.76 -3.16
N LYS A 15 -15.60 5.68 -2.42
CA LYS A 15 -15.68 6.27 -1.07
C LYS A 15 -14.58 5.74 -0.16
N VAL A 16 -14.23 4.46 -0.27
CA VAL A 16 -13.12 3.86 0.50
C VAL A 16 -11.78 4.52 0.15
N CYS A 17 -11.46 4.67 -1.14
CA CYS A 17 -10.25 5.34 -1.59
C CYS A 17 -10.21 6.82 -1.17
N ALA A 18 -11.36 7.51 -1.18
CA ALA A 18 -11.47 8.90 -0.73
C ALA A 18 -11.18 9.08 0.76
N ASN A 19 -11.48 8.06 1.56
CA ASN A 19 -11.28 8.06 3.01
C ASN A 19 -9.97 7.40 3.44
N LEU A 20 -9.07 7.07 2.51
CA LEU A 20 -7.75 6.54 2.86
C LEU A 20 -6.98 7.55 3.71
N PRO A 21 -6.32 7.11 4.80
CA PRO A 21 -5.56 8.01 5.65
C PRO A 21 -4.38 8.61 4.86
N ARG A 22 -4.16 9.92 4.99
CA ARG A 22 -3.07 10.62 4.28
C ARG A 22 -1.68 10.16 4.73
N LYS A 23 -1.52 9.71 5.97
CA LYS A 23 -0.26 9.21 6.54
C LYS A 23 -0.52 7.89 7.26
N ARG A 24 0.38 6.92 7.09
CA ARG A 24 0.21 5.57 7.66
C ARG A 24 1.53 4.94 8.08
N ARG A 25 1.54 4.26 9.23
CA ARG A 25 2.63 3.34 9.61
C ARG A 25 2.31 1.97 9.00
N HIS A 26 3.32 1.27 8.53
CA HIS A 26 3.13 -0.01 7.86
C HIS A 26 4.07 -1.05 8.46
N VAL A 27 3.61 -2.30 8.56
CA VAL A 27 4.38 -3.39 9.21
C VAL A 27 5.70 -3.70 8.49
N LEU A 28 5.73 -3.48 7.16
CA LEU A 28 6.93 -3.65 6.33
C LEU A 28 7.92 -2.48 6.41
N HIS A 29 7.58 -1.37 7.06
CA HIS A 29 8.42 -0.18 7.03
C HIS A 29 8.24 0.78 8.20
N ASN A 30 9.36 1.18 8.83
CA ASN A 30 9.34 1.94 10.08
C ASN A 30 8.88 3.41 9.93
N HIS A 31 9.15 4.06 8.80
CA HIS A 31 8.70 5.45 8.59
C HIS A 31 7.22 5.52 8.19
N LYS A 32 6.60 6.67 8.45
CA LYS A 32 5.25 6.94 7.96
C LYS A 32 5.27 7.10 6.44
N LEU A 33 4.43 6.34 5.76
CA LEU A 33 4.15 6.46 4.34
C LEU A 33 3.10 7.56 4.13
N ASN A 34 3.23 8.32 3.05
CA ASN A 34 2.28 9.35 2.65
C ASN A 34 1.48 8.88 1.44
N LEU A 35 0.17 9.10 1.46
CA LEU A 35 -0.70 8.84 0.31
C LEU A 35 -0.39 9.85 -0.79
N GLN A 36 0.06 9.35 -1.95
CA GLN A 36 0.21 10.11 -3.18
C GLN A 36 -1.00 9.85 -4.08
N VAL A 37 -1.62 10.94 -4.53
CA VAL A 37 -2.85 10.94 -5.36
C VAL A 37 -2.65 11.65 -6.69
N ASP A 38 -1.40 11.91 -7.07
CA ASP A 38 -1.05 12.73 -8.23
C ASP A 38 -1.64 12.18 -9.52
N TYR A 39 -2.72 12.81 -9.96
CA TYR A 39 -3.47 12.48 -11.17
C TYR A 39 -2.79 13.00 -12.45
N CYS A 40 -1.84 13.92 -12.33
CA CYS A 40 -1.34 14.73 -13.46
C CYS A 40 -0.26 14.05 -14.32
N LYS A 41 0.24 12.86 -13.96
CA LYS A 41 1.16 12.10 -14.82
C LYS A 41 0.42 10.87 -15.34
N ARG A 42 0.00 10.95 -16.61
CA ARG A 42 -0.63 9.86 -17.37
C ARG A 42 0.22 8.57 -17.45
N ASP A 43 1.48 8.60 -17.00
CA ASP A 43 2.44 7.49 -16.96
C ASP A 43 3.00 7.18 -15.56
N SER A 44 2.20 7.27 -14.50
CA SER A 44 2.65 6.94 -13.14
C SER A 44 2.53 5.46 -12.79
N LEU A 45 2.87 4.57 -13.74
CA LEU A 45 3.01 3.15 -13.44
C LEU A 45 4.12 2.96 -12.40
N PHE A 46 3.80 2.27 -11.30
CA PHE A 46 4.78 1.92 -10.27
C PHE A 46 4.64 0.47 -9.89
N GLN A 47 5.73 -0.13 -9.42
CA GLN A 47 5.71 -1.47 -8.85
C GLN A 47 5.52 -1.39 -7.33
N CYS A 48 4.57 -2.15 -6.80
CA CYS A 48 4.38 -2.25 -5.36
C CYS A 48 5.54 -3.03 -4.72
N PHE A 49 6.15 -2.46 -3.70
CA PHE A 49 7.25 -3.08 -2.95
C PHE A 49 6.85 -4.41 -2.31
N ALA A 50 5.61 -4.54 -1.80
CA ALA A 50 5.15 -5.73 -1.09
C ALA A 50 4.78 -6.89 -2.02
N CYS A 51 3.85 -6.68 -2.96
CA CYS A 51 3.32 -7.75 -3.82
C CYS A 51 4.00 -7.85 -5.19
N LYS A 52 4.93 -6.94 -5.50
CA LYS A 52 5.65 -6.83 -6.78
C LYS A 52 4.76 -6.60 -8.01
N GLN A 53 3.47 -6.35 -7.81
CA GLN A 53 2.53 -6.03 -8.89
C GLN A 53 2.63 -4.55 -9.31
N PHE A 54 2.42 -4.30 -10.60
CA PHE A 54 2.35 -2.94 -11.12
C PHE A 54 0.96 -2.33 -10.89
N SER A 55 0.92 -1.02 -10.61
CA SER A 55 -0.31 -0.27 -10.40
C SER A 55 -0.16 1.16 -10.91
N THR A 56 -1.29 1.76 -11.27
CA THR A 56 -1.42 3.17 -11.72
C THR A 56 -2.30 3.98 -10.77
N GLY A 57 -2.76 3.38 -9.67
CA GLY A 57 -3.67 3.99 -8.71
C GLY A 57 -2.96 4.81 -7.63
N PHE A 58 -3.69 5.09 -6.55
CA PHE A 58 -3.11 5.71 -5.37
C PHE A 58 -2.02 4.81 -4.76
N ARG A 59 -0.99 5.46 -4.23
CA ARG A 59 0.15 4.77 -3.61
C ARG A 59 0.53 5.39 -2.27
N TYR A 60 1.00 4.55 -1.37
CA TYR A 60 1.64 4.98 -0.14
C TYR A 60 3.15 4.99 -0.34
N GLU A 61 3.77 6.15 -0.14
CA GLU A 61 5.18 6.36 -0.45
C GLU A 61 5.94 6.87 0.77
N CYS A 62 7.07 6.23 1.08
CA CYS A 62 8.02 6.75 2.06
C CYS A 62 8.83 7.85 1.38
N LEU A 63 8.60 9.09 1.80
CA LEU A 63 9.27 10.26 1.24
C LEU A 63 10.50 10.68 2.06
N THR A 64 11.02 9.85 2.98
CA THR A 64 12.01 10.34 3.96
C THR A 64 13.36 10.57 3.32
N TYR A 65 14.07 11.62 3.65
CA TYR A 65 15.30 11.91 2.94
C TYR A 65 16.22 12.85 3.75
N ILE A 66 17.31 12.42 4.42
CA ILE A 66 18.60 13.19 4.55
C ILE A 66 19.89 12.36 4.13
N TYR A 67 20.88 13.03 3.52
CA TYR A 67 22.04 12.46 2.79
C TYR A 67 23.20 13.43 2.98
N ARG A 68 24.41 12.92 3.27
CA ARG A 68 25.50 13.63 3.98
C ARG A 68 25.18 13.99 5.44
N GLY A 69 24.44 13.13 6.11
CA GLY A 69 24.23 13.23 7.55
C GLY A 69 23.03 12.41 8.03
N GLU A 70 22.79 11.24 7.41
CA GLU A 70 21.77 10.24 7.80
C GLU A 70 20.34 10.44 7.29
N ILE A 71 19.50 9.39 7.41
CA ILE A 71 19.04 8.62 6.26
C ILE A 71 17.71 8.99 5.62
N LYS A 72 17.66 8.65 4.31
CA LYS A 72 16.57 8.75 3.32
C LYS A 72 15.85 7.42 3.01
N CYS A 73 14.52 7.41 2.94
CA CYS A 73 13.68 6.68 1.99
C CYS A 73 13.38 7.39 0.64
N GLY A 74 13.59 6.68 -0.46
CA GLY A 74 12.92 6.98 -1.73
C GLY A 74 12.33 5.77 -2.45
N GLN A 75 12.27 4.60 -1.79
CA GLN A 75 12.06 3.32 -2.49
C GLN A 75 10.93 2.45 -1.92
N ILE A 76 10.27 2.85 -0.84
CA ILE A 76 9.09 2.13 -0.35
C ILE A 76 7.85 2.75 -0.96
N ILE A 77 7.33 2.08 -2.00
CA ILE A 77 6.06 2.41 -2.65
C ILE A 77 5.13 1.21 -2.48
N LEU A 78 3.99 1.41 -1.82
CA LEU A 78 2.94 0.41 -1.69
C LEU A 78 1.72 0.82 -2.50
N ASP A 79 1.09 -0.12 -3.20
CA ASP A 79 -0.24 0.15 -3.74
C ASP A 79 -1.24 0.39 -2.59
N SER A 80 -2.41 0.95 -2.91
CA SER A 80 -3.42 1.27 -1.90
C SER A 80 -3.93 0.04 -1.12
N ARG A 81 -3.85 -1.17 -1.68
CA ARG A 81 -4.30 -2.41 -1.03
C ARG A 81 -3.27 -2.90 -0.03
N CYS A 82 -2.03 -3.08 -0.46
CA CYS A 82 -0.92 -3.48 0.39
C CYS A 82 -0.65 -2.43 1.47
N GLY A 83 -0.62 -1.14 1.10
CA GLY A 83 -0.44 -0.06 2.06
C GLY A 83 -1.59 0.06 3.07
N SER A 84 -2.75 -0.55 2.78
CA SER A 84 -3.90 -0.58 3.69
C SER A 84 -3.90 -1.75 4.68
N ILE A 85 -2.86 -2.59 4.68
CA ILE A 85 -2.71 -3.65 5.68
C ILE A 85 -2.27 -3.02 7.01
N SER A 86 -2.81 -3.54 8.10
CA SER A 86 -2.44 -3.18 9.48
C SER A 86 -2.49 -4.43 10.33
N GLU A 87 -1.68 -4.46 11.38
CA GLU A 87 -1.79 -5.50 12.40
C GLU A 87 -2.80 -5.11 13.49
N PRO A 88 -3.63 -6.07 13.93
CA PRO A 88 -3.79 -7.40 13.36
C PRO A 88 -4.65 -7.38 12.06
N PHE A 89 -4.30 -8.20 11.08
CA PHE A 89 -5.01 -8.27 9.80
C PHE A 89 -6.19 -9.23 9.89
N HIS A 90 -7.40 -8.69 9.77
CA HIS A 90 -8.64 -9.48 9.79
C HIS A 90 -9.07 -9.80 8.37
N HIS A 91 -9.03 -11.08 8.01
CA HIS A 91 -9.44 -11.55 6.68
C HIS A 91 -10.69 -12.41 6.80
N VAL A 92 -11.69 -12.21 5.95
CA VAL A 92 -12.99 -12.92 6.03
C VAL A 92 -12.88 -14.45 5.89
N LEU A 93 -11.80 -14.94 5.27
CA LEU A 93 -11.54 -16.38 5.14
C LEU A 93 -10.80 -16.97 6.34
N HIS A 94 -10.33 -16.16 7.29
CA HIS A 94 -9.65 -16.62 8.50
C HIS A 94 -10.43 -16.19 9.75
N PRO A 95 -10.86 -17.13 10.61
CA PRO A 95 -11.63 -16.81 11.82
C PRO A 95 -10.77 -16.16 12.91
N HIS A 96 -9.45 -16.14 12.73
CA HIS A 96 -8.48 -15.56 13.65
C HIS A 96 -7.71 -14.42 12.95
N PRO A 97 -7.28 -13.38 13.69
CA PRO A 97 -6.47 -12.32 13.11
C PRO A 97 -5.10 -12.85 12.68
N LEU A 98 -4.57 -12.30 11.60
CA LEU A 98 -3.25 -12.61 11.07
C LEU A 98 -2.23 -11.55 11.49
N TYR A 99 -1.02 -12.01 11.78
CA TYR A 99 0.12 -11.17 12.16
C TYR A 99 1.23 -11.35 11.15
N PHE A 100 2.01 -10.29 10.94
CA PHE A 100 3.16 -10.31 10.06
C PHE A 100 4.34 -10.97 10.77
N THR A 101 4.87 -12.05 10.19
CA THR A 101 6.07 -12.73 10.69
C THR A 101 7.23 -12.44 9.75
N LEU A 102 8.36 -11.96 10.29
CA LEU A 102 9.60 -11.64 9.56
C LEU A 102 10.37 -12.88 9.05
N GLU A 103 9.78 -14.06 9.09
CA GLU A 103 10.44 -15.28 8.65
C GLU A 103 10.57 -15.30 7.12
N GLU A 104 11.80 -15.53 6.66
CA GLU A 104 12.20 -15.30 5.26
C GLU A 104 11.51 -16.24 4.26
N PHE A 105 11.05 -17.42 4.69
CA PHE A 105 10.39 -18.38 3.81
C PHE A 105 9.32 -19.18 4.54
N LYS A 106 8.06 -18.95 4.17
CA LYS A 106 6.94 -19.81 4.60
C LYS A 106 6.22 -20.38 3.40
N THR A 107 5.93 -21.67 3.46
CA THR A 107 4.98 -22.29 2.55
C THR A 107 3.57 -21.98 3.04
N CYS A 108 2.74 -21.43 2.16
CA CYS A 108 1.33 -21.21 2.48
C CYS A 108 0.65 -22.57 2.63
N VAL A 109 0.15 -22.88 3.84
CA VAL A 109 -0.51 -24.16 4.14
C VAL A 109 -1.72 -24.42 3.23
N ALA A 110 -2.38 -23.36 2.74
CA ALA A 110 -3.57 -23.50 1.92
C ALA A 110 -3.29 -23.84 0.44
N CYS A 111 -2.18 -23.36 -0.12
CA CYS A 111 -1.88 -23.55 -1.56
C CYS A 111 -0.53 -24.19 -1.84
N ASP A 112 0.24 -24.55 -0.81
CA ASP A 112 1.58 -25.15 -0.87
C ASP A 112 2.61 -24.32 -1.65
N VAL A 113 2.34 -23.01 -1.81
CA VAL A 113 3.23 -22.07 -2.50
C VAL A 113 4.16 -21.41 -1.48
N LYS A 114 5.46 -21.40 -1.77
CA LYS A 114 6.45 -20.66 -0.99
C LYS A 114 6.27 -19.15 -1.16
N SER A 115 6.36 -18.41 -0.07
CA SER A 115 6.45 -16.94 -0.13
C SER A 115 7.62 -16.53 -1.04
N PRO A 116 7.41 -15.58 -1.97
CA PRO A 116 8.43 -15.12 -2.91
C PRO A 116 9.58 -14.37 -2.22
#